data_AF-A0A950CNH0-F1
#
_entry.id   AF-A0A950CNH0-F1
#
_cell.length_a   1.000
_cell.length_b   1.000
_cell.length_c   1.000
_cell.angle_alpha   90.00
_cell.angle_beta   90.00
_cell.angle_gamma   90.00
#
_symmetry.space_group_name_H-M   'P 1'
#
loop_
_entity.id
_entity.type
_entity.pdbx_description
1 polymer ?
#
loop_
_entity_poly.entity_id
_entity_poly.type
_entity_poly.pdbx_seq_one_letter_code
_entity_poly.pdbx_strand_id
1 'polypeptide(L)'
;MAFKHIQVPSEGEKIRMAGGKLQVPEQPIIPFIEGDGTGPDIWRASQYVFDHAVEKAYGGKRRISWMEVYAGEKSYKNFNTWLPDETVEAFSEYLVGIKGPLTTPVGGGIRSLNVALRQLLDLYVCLRPIRYFKGVPSPVKTPEKLDMVIFRENSEDIYAGIEWQAESPEV
;
A
#
# COMPACT_ATOMS: atom_id res chain seq x y z
N MET A 1 -9.62 16.09 11.34
CA MET A 1 -8.24 16.61 11.53
C MET A 1 -7.80 17.20 10.21
N ALA A 2 -7.03 18.28 10.20
CA ALA A 2 -6.50 18.83 8.96
C ALA A 2 -5.13 18.20 8.70
N PHE A 3 -5.00 17.48 7.58
CA PHE A 3 -3.70 17.02 7.12
C PHE A 3 -2.83 18.22 6.72
N LYS A 4 -1.52 18.12 6.93
CA LYS A 4 -0.57 19.21 6.69
C LYS A 4 -0.20 19.31 5.23
N HIS A 5 0.05 18.17 4.58
CA HIS A 5 0.48 18.11 3.17
C HIS A 5 -0.52 17.39 2.27
N ILE A 6 -1.41 16.57 2.84
CA ILE A 6 -2.41 15.80 2.07
C ILE A 6 -3.61 16.70 1.74
N GLN A 7 -3.99 16.72 0.46
CA GLN A 7 -5.23 17.36 0.01
C GLN A 7 -6.33 16.32 -0.09
N VAL A 8 -7.33 16.44 0.79
CA VAL A 8 -8.53 15.59 0.71
C VAL A 8 -9.34 16.00 -0.53
N PRO A 9 -9.69 15.06 -1.43
CA PRO A 9 -10.54 15.35 -2.57
C PRO A 9 -11.88 15.99 -2.12
N SER A 10 -12.34 17.00 -2.88
CA SER A 10 -13.61 17.67 -2.59
C SER A 10 -14.84 16.79 -2.83
N GLU A 11 -14.67 15.70 -3.58
CA GLU A 11 -15.70 14.74 -3.91
C GLU A 11 -15.37 13.36 -3.33
N GLY A 12 -16.39 12.62 -2.92
CA GLY A 12 -16.27 11.26 -2.41
C GLY A 12 -16.43 11.16 -0.89
N GLU A 13 -16.52 9.92 -0.41
CA GLU A 13 -16.83 9.60 0.97
C GLU A 13 -15.86 8.54 1.52
N LYS A 14 -15.65 8.56 2.84
CA LYS A 14 -14.81 7.56 3.53
C LYS A 14 -15.47 6.19 3.52
N ILE A 15 -14.67 5.15 3.29
CA ILE A 15 -15.06 3.79 3.64
C ILE A 15 -15.16 3.71 5.17
N ARG A 16 -16.19 3.04 5.69
CA ARG A 16 -16.39 2.87 7.14
C ARG A 16 -16.37 1.40 7.53
N MET A 17 -15.99 1.10 8.76
CA MET A 17 -16.12 -0.23 9.34
C MET A 17 -17.32 -0.25 10.30
N ALA A 18 -18.28 -1.14 10.08
CA ALA A 18 -19.42 -1.34 10.97
C ALA A 18 -19.71 -2.83 11.14
N GLY A 19 -19.69 -3.32 12.39
CA GLY A 19 -19.93 -4.73 12.69
C GLY A 19 -18.95 -5.70 12.01
N GLY A 20 -17.67 -5.30 11.87
CA GLY A 20 -16.64 -6.09 11.20
C GLY A 20 -16.77 -6.15 9.67
N LYS A 21 -17.63 -5.31 9.06
CA LYS A 21 -17.80 -5.23 7.61
C LYS A 21 -17.49 -3.83 7.11
N LEU A 22 -16.81 -3.77 5.97
CA LEU A 22 -16.59 -2.52 5.24
C LEU A 22 -17.91 -2.05 4.61
N GLN A 23 -18.27 -0.81 4.87
CA GLN A 23 -19.33 -0.06 4.23
C GLN A 23 -18.67 0.84 3.18
N VAL A 24 -18.79 0.46 1.91
CA VAL A 24 -18.11 1.13 0.79
C VAL A 24 -19.14 1.99 0.04
N PRO A 25 -18.99 3.33 0.01
CA PRO A 25 -19.89 4.22 -0.73
C PRO A 25 -19.72 4.07 -2.26
N GLU A 26 -20.56 4.75 -3.04
CA GLU A 26 -20.46 4.74 -4.52
C GLU A 26 -19.20 5.45 -5.03
N GLN A 27 -18.76 6.48 -4.31
CA GLN A 27 -17.53 7.22 -4.59
C GLN A 27 -16.57 7.20 -3.40
N PRO A 28 -15.87 6.09 -3.13
CA PRO A 28 -14.92 6.01 -2.03
C PRO A 28 -13.69 6.88 -2.26
N ILE A 29 -13.24 7.57 -1.21
CA ILE A 29 -11.90 8.18 -1.17
C ILE A 29 -10.87 7.09 -0.81
N ILE A 30 -9.86 6.91 -1.67
CA ILE A 30 -8.81 5.92 -1.48
C ILE A 30 -7.44 6.61 -1.49
N PRO A 31 -6.72 6.65 -0.35
CA PRO A 31 -5.35 7.10 -0.30
C PRO A 31 -4.43 6.25 -1.19
N PHE A 32 -3.53 6.91 -1.93
CA PHE A 32 -2.49 6.24 -2.69
C PHE A 32 -1.12 6.88 -2.48
N ILE A 33 -0.07 6.05 -2.42
CA ILE A 33 1.32 6.51 -2.56
C ILE A 33 1.78 6.17 -3.97
N GLU A 34 2.17 7.18 -4.76
CA GLU A 34 2.70 6.98 -6.11
C GLU A 34 3.91 6.03 -6.13
N GLY A 35 4.77 6.16 -5.13
CA GLY A 35 5.98 5.35 -4.96
C GLY A 35 7.22 5.99 -5.59
N ASP A 36 8.34 5.31 -5.47
CA ASP A 36 9.65 5.74 -5.94
C ASP A 36 10.13 4.92 -7.15
N GLY A 37 11.16 5.40 -7.85
CA GLY A 37 11.72 4.72 -9.02
C GLY A 37 10.67 4.52 -10.12
N THR A 38 10.27 3.27 -10.39
CA THR A 38 9.22 2.94 -11.37
C THR A 38 7.79 3.21 -10.87
N GLY A 39 7.62 3.65 -9.62
CA GLY A 39 6.32 3.92 -9.01
C GLY A 39 5.41 4.83 -9.83
N PRO A 40 5.84 6.04 -10.23
CA PRO A 40 5.01 6.97 -11.01
C PRO A 40 4.49 6.38 -12.34
N ASP A 41 5.31 5.62 -13.05
CA ASP A 41 4.92 4.99 -14.31
C ASP A 41 3.88 3.89 -14.08
N ILE A 42 4.10 3.04 -13.06
CA ILE A 42 3.18 1.97 -12.69
C ILE A 42 1.86 2.55 -12.17
N TRP A 43 1.91 3.59 -11.34
CA TRP A 43 0.73 4.22 -10.77
C TRP A 43 -0.14 4.83 -11.86
N ARG A 44 0.43 5.60 -12.79
CA ARG A 44 -0.31 6.19 -13.91
C ARG A 44 -1.05 5.13 -14.73
N ALA A 45 -0.38 4.01 -15.04
CA ALA A 45 -1.00 2.90 -15.74
C ALA A 45 -2.10 2.20 -14.90
N SER A 46 -1.84 2.00 -13.61
CA SER A 46 -2.77 1.32 -12.69
C SER A 46 -4.05 2.13 -12.50
N GLN A 47 -3.93 3.42 -12.20
CA GLN A 47 -5.07 4.33 -12.05
C GLN A 47 -5.92 4.35 -13.31
N TYR A 48 -5.30 4.48 -14.50
CA TYR A 48 -6.01 4.43 -15.77
C TYR A 48 -6.85 3.15 -15.92
N VAL A 49 -6.26 1.98 -15.61
CA VAL A 49 -6.97 0.69 -15.68
C VAL A 49 -8.11 0.62 -14.65
N PHE A 50 -7.88 1.04 -13.42
CA PHE A 50 -8.90 1.01 -12.36
C PHE A 50 -10.09 1.91 -12.70
N ASP A 51 -9.84 3.16 -13.10
CA ASP A 51 -10.89 4.12 -13.42
C ASP A 51 -11.79 3.59 -14.56
N HIS A 52 -11.20 3.06 -15.64
CA HIS A 52 -11.96 2.50 -16.76
C HIS A 52 -12.66 1.18 -16.42
N ALA A 53 -12.07 0.34 -15.57
CA ALA A 53 -12.70 -0.90 -15.13
C ALA A 53 -13.94 -0.61 -14.27
N VAL A 54 -13.86 0.36 -13.36
CA VAL A 54 -14.98 0.83 -12.55
C VAL A 54 -16.05 1.46 -13.44
N GLU A 55 -15.68 2.39 -14.32
CA GLU A 55 -16.61 3.01 -15.26
C GLU A 55 -17.38 1.97 -16.08
N LYS A 56 -16.66 1.01 -16.67
CA LYS A 56 -17.26 -0.05 -17.49
C LYS A 56 -18.18 -0.99 -16.68
N ALA A 57 -17.80 -1.32 -15.45
CA ALA A 57 -18.57 -2.24 -14.62
C ALA A 57 -19.85 -1.62 -14.06
N TYR A 58 -19.84 -0.31 -13.81
CA TYR A 58 -20.93 0.36 -13.09
C TYR A 58 -21.66 1.43 -13.92
N GLY A 59 -21.23 1.71 -15.15
CA GLY A 59 -21.85 2.68 -16.06
C GLY A 59 -21.93 4.07 -15.46
N GLY A 60 -20.82 4.55 -14.87
CA GLY A 60 -20.73 5.86 -14.21
C GLY A 60 -21.33 5.95 -12.81
N LYS A 61 -22.05 4.92 -12.33
CA LYS A 61 -22.64 4.93 -10.97
C LYS A 61 -21.63 4.85 -9.84
N ARG A 62 -20.39 4.44 -10.13
CA ARG A 62 -19.30 4.37 -9.15
C ARG A 62 -18.05 4.98 -9.73
N ARG A 63 -17.23 5.56 -8.87
CA ARG A 63 -15.94 6.18 -9.22
C ARG A 63 -15.03 6.17 -8.00
N ILE A 64 -13.71 6.21 -8.18
CA ILE A 64 -12.78 6.34 -7.06
C ILE A 64 -12.34 7.80 -6.95
N SER A 65 -12.34 8.34 -5.73
CA SER A 65 -11.70 9.63 -5.42
C SER A 65 -10.30 9.37 -4.89
N TRP A 66 -9.30 9.49 -5.77
CA TRP A 66 -7.91 9.26 -5.39
C TRP A 66 -7.37 10.38 -4.52
N MET A 67 -6.79 10.04 -3.37
CA MET A 67 -6.15 10.99 -2.46
C MET A 67 -4.64 10.69 -2.40
N GLU A 68 -3.80 11.56 -2.94
CA GLU A 68 -2.35 11.35 -2.89
C GLU A 68 -1.85 11.51 -1.44
N VAL A 69 -1.07 10.54 -0.98
CA VAL A 69 -0.33 10.60 0.29
C VAL A 69 1.15 10.25 0.04
N TYR A 70 2.03 10.68 0.93
CA TYR A 70 3.47 10.71 0.64
C TYR A 70 4.25 9.76 1.54
N ALA A 71 5.13 8.97 0.94
CA ALA A 71 6.17 8.21 1.63
C ALA A 71 7.35 7.99 0.68
N GLY A 72 8.48 7.56 1.21
CA GLY A 72 9.67 7.26 0.41
C GLY A 72 10.46 8.50 0.00
N GLU A 73 11.21 8.37 -1.09
CA GLU A 73 12.10 9.41 -1.61
C GLU A 73 11.32 10.68 -1.99
N LYS A 74 10.12 10.53 -2.57
CA LYS A 74 9.24 11.68 -2.88
C LYS A 74 8.89 12.49 -1.63
N SER A 75 8.56 11.80 -0.54
CA SER A 75 8.26 12.46 0.74
C SER A 75 9.51 13.14 1.31
N TYR A 76 10.66 12.47 1.30
CA TYR A 76 11.89 13.01 1.85
C TYR A 76 12.32 14.30 1.14
N LYS A 77 12.24 14.34 -0.20
CA LYS A 77 12.56 15.53 -0.99
C LYS A 77 11.64 16.72 -0.71
N ASN A 78 10.36 16.47 -0.46
CA ASN A 78 9.36 17.53 -0.27
C ASN A 78 9.27 18.01 1.18
N PHE A 79 9.41 17.11 2.15
CA PHE A 79 9.06 17.37 3.56
C PHE A 79 10.18 17.01 4.55
N ASN A 80 11.33 16.55 4.06
CA ASN A 80 12.46 16.09 4.87
C ASN A 80 12.09 14.98 5.86
N THR A 81 11.11 14.13 5.49
CA THR A 81 10.70 12.94 6.23
C THR A 81 10.39 11.80 5.26
N TRP A 82 10.80 10.59 5.60
CA TRP A 82 10.57 9.40 4.77
C TRP A 82 9.14 8.85 4.88
N LEU A 83 8.50 9.04 6.03
CA LEU A 83 7.13 8.61 6.30
C LEU A 83 6.49 9.64 7.25
N PRO A 84 5.73 10.61 6.74
CA PRO A 84 4.94 11.52 7.56
C PRO A 84 3.87 10.77 8.35
N ASP A 85 3.62 11.17 9.60
CA ASP A 85 2.57 10.59 10.44
C ASP A 85 1.18 10.71 9.79
N GLU A 86 0.92 11.83 9.10
CA GLU A 86 -0.34 12.07 8.38
C GLU A 86 -0.63 11.02 7.30
N THR A 87 0.40 10.37 6.73
CA THR A 87 0.22 9.28 5.77
C THR A 87 -0.33 8.03 6.46
N VAL A 88 0.15 7.73 7.67
CA VAL A 88 -0.33 6.61 8.49
C VAL A 88 -1.74 6.91 8.99
N GLU A 89 -1.98 8.13 9.46
CA GLU A 89 -3.32 8.60 9.87
C GLU A 89 -4.32 8.52 8.72
N ALA A 90 -3.94 8.93 7.51
CA ALA A 90 -4.80 8.82 6.33
C ALA A 90 -5.13 7.37 5.97
N PHE A 91 -4.16 6.45 6.01
CA PHE A 91 -4.47 5.03 5.78
C PHE A 91 -5.39 4.44 6.86
N SER A 92 -5.17 4.81 8.13
CA SER A 92 -6.02 4.39 9.25
C SER A 92 -7.45 4.94 9.12
N GLU A 93 -7.60 6.22 8.75
CA GLU A 93 -8.90 6.88 8.64
C GLU A 93 -9.72 6.43 7.42
N TYR A 94 -9.07 6.14 6.28
CA TYR A 94 -9.74 5.77 5.04
C TYR A 94 -9.77 4.26 4.78
N LEU A 95 -9.15 3.45 5.65
CA LEU A 95 -9.20 1.99 5.75
C LEU A 95 -8.59 1.19 4.59
N VAL A 96 -8.70 1.69 3.36
CA VAL A 96 -8.19 1.04 2.15
C VAL A 96 -7.21 1.99 1.49
N GLY A 97 -5.99 1.52 1.27
CA GLY A 97 -4.94 2.27 0.62
C GLY A 97 -4.16 1.44 -0.38
N ILE A 98 -3.55 2.10 -1.36
CA ILE A 98 -2.69 1.45 -2.36
C ILE A 98 -1.34 2.18 -2.43
N LYS A 99 -0.27 1.46 -2.76
CA LYS A 99 1.04 2.08 -2.90
C LYS A 99 1.90 1.45 -3.98
N GLY A 100 2.67 2.29 -4.67
CA GLY A 100 3.81 1.88 -5.48
C GLY A 100 4.99 1.36 -4.63
N PRO A 101 6.08 0.91 -5.26
CA PRO A 101 7.31 0.55 -4.57
C PRO A 101 7.89 1.76 -3.81
N LEU A 102 8.61 1.52 -2.71
CA LEU A 102 9.26 2.57 -1.91
C LEU A 102 10.74 2.28 -1.77
N THR A 103 11.56 3.31 -1.95
CA THR A 103 12.99 3.30 -1.65
C THR A 103 13.18 3.39 -0.13
N THR A 104 13.93 2.46 0.44
CA THR A 104 14.35 2.53 1.85
C THR A 104 15.79 3.05 1.91
N PRO A 105 16.07 4.10 2.69
CA PRO A 105 17.44 4.62 2.82
C PRO A 105 18.36 3.60 3.47
N VAL A 106 19.58 3.48 2.96
CA VAL A 106 20.63 2.66 3.58
C VAL A 106 21.35 3.48 4.66
N GLY A 107 21.55 2.90 5.85
CA GLY A 107 22.38 3.48 6.92
C GLY A 107 21.69 4.48 7.86
N GLY A 108 20.39 4.74 7.71
CA GLY A 108 19.64 5.73 8.49
C GLY A 108 18.80 5.18 9.66
N GLY A 109 19.06 3.96 10.14
CA GLY A 109 18.29 3.34 11.24
C GLY A 109 16.89 2.84 10.87
N ILE A 110 16.37 3.15 9.68
CA ILE A 110 15.10 2.61 9.17
C ILE A 110 15.38 1.31 8.41
N ARG A 111 14.98 0.15 8.97
CA ARG A 111 15.12 -1.15 8.31
C ARG A 111 14.32 -1.24 7.00
N SER A 112 13.06 -0.81 7.03
CA SER A 112 12.17 -0.81 5.87
C SER A 112 10.92 0.02 6.10
N LEU A 113 10.61 0.93 5.18
CA LEU A 113 9.35 1.69 5.19
C LEU A 113 8.12 0.78 5.06
N ASN A 114 8.23 -0.32 4.32
CA ASN A 114 7.11 -1.26 4.19
C ASN A 114 6.86 -2.02 5.49
N VAL A 115 7.90 -2.35 6.25
CA VAL A 115 7.77 -2.98 7.58
C VAL A 115 7.15 -2.00 8.55
N ALA A 116 7.64 -0.75 8.58
CA ALA A 116 7.09 0.30 9.43
C ALA A 116 5.59 0.52 9.18
N LEU A 117 5.16 0.65 7.93
CA LEU A 117 3.74 0.78 7.58
C LEU A 117 2.89 -0.40 8.07
N ARG A 118 3.40 -1.63 7.96
CA ARG A 118 2.66 -2.82 8.42
C ARG A 118 2.50 -2.85 9.92
N GLN A 119 3.55 -2.51 10.66
CA GLN A 119 3.54 -2.49 12.13
C GLN A 119 2.64 -1.37 12.66
N LEU A 120 2.77 -0.16 12.11
CA LEU A 120 1.99 1.01 12.54
C LEU A 120 0.49 0.87 12.25
N LEU A 121 0.12 0.13 11.20
CA LEU A 121 -1.27 -0.10 10.78
C LEU A 121 -1.80 -1.49 11.19
N ASP A 122 -1.03 -2.27 11.94
CA ASP A 122 -1.35 -3.65 12.35
C ASP A 122 -1.84 -4.55 11.18
N LEU A 123 -1.11 -4.48 10.05
CA LEU A 123 -1.41 -5.28 8.85
C LEU A 123 -0.79 -6.68 8.96
N TYR A 124 -1.33 -7.48 9.89
CA TYR A 124 -0.80 -8.79 10.29
C TYR A 124 -0.89 -9.89 9.20
N VAL A 125 -1.66 -9.69 8.12
CA VAL A 125 -1.72 -10.61 6.97
C VAL A 125 -0.99 -10.03 5.75
N CYS A 126 0.03 -10.75 5.26
CA CYS A 126 0.56 -10.55 3.92
C CYS A 126 -0.11 -11.54 2.95
N LEU A 127 -1.15 -11.08 2.26
CA LEU A 127 -1.91 -11.87 1.29
C LEU A 127 -1.27 -11.82 -0.10
N ARG A 128 -0.97 -12.97 -0.70
CA ARG A 128 -0.35 -13.05 -2.05
C ARG A 128 -1.10 -14.04 -2.95
N PRO A 129 -2.00 -13.58 -3.82
CA PRO A 129 -2.55 -14.41 -4.89
C PRO A 129 -1.47 -14.68 -5.95
N ILE A 130 -1.34 -15.95 -6.34
CA ILE A 130 -0.38 -16.42 -7.34
C ILE A 130 -1.18 -17.21 -8.38
N ARG A 131 -1.29 -16.64 -9.58
CA ARG A 131 -1.99 -17.25 -10.71
C ARG A 131 -1.22 -17.05 -12.01
N TYR A 132 -1.39 -17.98 -12.94
CA TYR A 132 -0.86 -17.82 -14.29
C TYR A 132 -1.76 -16.96 -15.18
N PHE A 133 -1.13 -16.13 -16.02
CA PHE A 133 -1.78 -15.39 -17.09
C PHE A 133 -1.30 -15.94 -18.43
N LYS A 134 -2.25 -16.35 -19.28
CA LYS A 134 -1.96 -16.92 -20.61
C LYS A 134 -1.06 -15.98 -21.42
N GLY A 135 0.03 -16.51 -21.94
CA GLY A 135 1.00 -15.76 -22.76
C GLY A 135 2.22 -15.25 -21.99
N VAL A 136 2.19 -15.28 -20.64
CA VAL A 136 3.39 -15.00 -19.85
C VAL A 136 4.37 -16.18 -19.99
N PRO A 137 5.65 -15.95 -20.34
CA PRO A 137 6.65 -17.01 -20.38
C PRO A 137 6.83 -17.65 -19.01
N SER A 138 6.99 -18.98 -18.98
CA SER A 138 7.13 -19.71 -17.72
C SER A 138 8.23 -20.78 -17.81
N PRO A 139 9.02 -20.98 -16.74
CA PRO A 139 10.04 -22.02 -16.70
C PRO A 139 9.48 -23.42 -16.37
N VAL A 140 8.20 -23.54 -15.96
CA VAL A 140 7.57 -24.82 -15.59
C VAL A 140 6.69 -25.37 -16.70
N LYS A 141 6.45 -26.69 -16.69
CA LYS A 141 5.71 -27.39 -17.77
C LYS A 141 4.22 -27.04 -17.84
N THR A 142 3.57 -26.85 -16.68
CA THR A 142 2.11 -26.64 -16.59
C THR A 142 1.77 -25.45 -15.67
N PRO A 143 2.18 -24.22 -16.02
CA PRO A 143 1.94 -23.04 -15.18
C PRO A 143 0.45 -22.72 -15.01
N GLU A 144 -0.40 -23.11 -15.94
CA GLU A 144 -1.85 -22.91 -15.90
C GLU A 144 -2.55 -23.62 -14.74
N LYS A 145 -1.91 -24.62 -14.12
CA LYS A 145 -2.41 -25.29 -12.91
C LYS A 145 -2.12 -24.50 -11.64
N LEU A 146 -1.36 -23.41 -11.72
CA LEU A 146 -1.02 -22.55 -10.59
C LEU A 146 -2.17 -21.57 -10.33
N ASP A 147 -2.94 -21.85 -9.28
CA ASP A 147 -3.94 -20.93 -8.73
C ASP A 147 -3.96 -21.11 -7.21
N MET A 148 -3.21 -20.25 -6.51
CA MET A 148 -3.01 -20.34 -5.06
C MET A 148 -3.10 -18.97 -4.41
N VAL A 149 -3.47 -18.94 -3.14
CA VAL A 149 -3.42 -17.74 -2.31
C VAL A 149 -2.62 -18.04 -1.06
N ILE A 150 -1.51 -17.32 -0.87
CA ILE A 150 -0.67 -17.44 0.32
C ILE A 150 -1.15 -16.44 1.38
N PHE A 151 -1.49 -16.95 2.55
CA PHE A 151 -1.67 -16.17 3.77
C PHE A 151 -0.39 -16.29 4.58
N ARG A 152 0.42 -15.23 4.58
CA ARG A 152 1.67 -15.16 5.35
C ARG A 152 1.46 -14.28 6.58
N GLU A 153 1.82 -14.81 7.75
CA GLU A 153 1.97 -14.05 9.01
C GLU A 153 3.02 -12.92 8.79
N ASN A 154 2.70 -11.71 9.23
CA ASN A 154 3.42 -10.49 8.84
C ASN A 154 3.67 -9.52 10.00
N SER A 155 3.48 -9.96 11.24
CA SER A 155 3.69 -9.22 12.48
C SER A 155 4.83 -9.78 13.35
N GLU A 156 5.18 -11.07 13.22
CA GLU A 156 6.16 -11.76 14.07
C GLU A 156 7.37 -12.30 13.28
N ASP A 157 7.89 -13.47 13.70
CA ASP A 157 9.06 -14.17 13.16
C ASP A 157 10.36 -13.35 13.28
N ILE A 158 11.44 -13.80 12.64
CA ILE A 158 12.70 -13.05 12.52
C ILE A 158 12.52 -11.64 11.92
N TYR A 159 11.38 -11.38 11.28
CA TYR A 159 11.01 -10.07 10.75
C TYR A 159 10.64 -9.05 11.84
N ALA A 160 10.38 -9.49 13.07
CA ALA A 160 10.22 -8.59 14.23
C ALA A 160 11.50 -7.77 14.50
N GLY A 161 12.66 -8.26 14.04
CA GLY A 161 13.91 -7.52 14.09
C GLY A 161 14.52 -7.37 15.49
N ILE A 162 14.14 -8.25 16.41
CA ILE A 162 14.76 -8.40 17.73
C ILE A 162 16.07 -9.17 17.53
N GLU A 163 17.16 -8.45 17.38
CA GLU A 163 18.50 -8.99 17.15
C GLU A 163 19.54 -8.05 17.74
N TRP A 164 20.71 -8.60 18.07
CA TRP A 164 21.85 -7.87 18.60
C TRP A 164 23.08 -8.11 17.74
N GLN A 165 23.90 -7.07 17.60
CA GLN A 165 25.15 -7.17 16.86
C GLN A 165 26.13 -8.05 17.63
N ALA A 166 26.90 -8.87 16.93
CA ALA A 166 27.98 -9.62 17.56
C ALA A 166 28.90 -8.67 18.35
N GLU A 167 29.30 -9.09 19.55
CA GLU A 167 30.15 -8.32 20.47
C GLU A 167 29.47 -7.08 21.09
N SER A 168 28.15 -6.95 21.01
CA SER A 168 27.41 -5.90 21.73
C SER A 168 27.21 -6.27 23.21
N PRO A 169 26.98 -5.28 24.11
CA PRO A 169 26.76 -5.55 25.54
C PRO A 169 25.58 -6.49 25.87
N GLU A 170 24.66 -6.67 24.93
CA GLU A 170 23.47 -7.50 25.06
C GLU A 170 23.69 -8.98 24.69
N VAL A 171 24.86 -9.34 24.13
CA VAL A 171 25.26 -10.71 23.75
C VAL A 171 26.37 -11.22 24.66
#